data_AF-A0A3A9AG79-F1
#
_entry.id   AF-A0A3A9AG79-F1
#
_cell.length_a   1.000
_cell.length_b   1.000
_cell.length_c   1.000
_cell.angle_alpha   90.00
_cell.angle_beta   90.00
_cell.angle_gamma   90.00
#
_symmetry.space_group_name_H-M   'P 1'
#
loop_
_entity.id
_entity.type
_entity.pdbx_description
1 polymer ?
#
loop_
_entity_poly.entity_id
_entity_poly.type
_entity_poly.pdbx_seq_one_letter_code
_entity_poly.pdbx_strand_id
1 'polypeptide(L)'
;MLGKLLKHEWKAVWKVPVLLIAVLMITAVLAGLTFALPVWDSEWVGLPLSGMMLILMFYFAMIATVLGITIYFAVRYYKNMFTDEGYLTHTLPVTARQLLLNKTITMSVWNLLAMIAVAASVFVFLVIMFLALAPKDGSFARDLVEAVKLWPEALNSPYMDGFESFCFGALFTVLVGAFSNTMMLIGAITLGQMVRKHRILGAVGAYFGFQIIIQILSSAVFIPLMIKMADSSYYQNIYELQTPFPVLTPFYFMVAGASLVVGIGLYFMSEYLIRHKLELE
;
A
#
# COMPACT_ATOMS: atom_id res chain seq x y z
N MET A 1 -5.98 -23.71 -16.31
CA MET A 1 -5.77 -22.60 -17.28
C MET A 1 -5.30 -21.30 -16.61
N LEU A 2 -5.84 -20.95 -15.43
CA LEU A 2 -5.48 -19.73 -14.69
C LEU A 2 -3.95 -19.53 -14.46
N GLY A 3 -3.21 -20.58 -14.14
CA GLY A 3 -1.74 -20.47 -13.98
C GLY A 3 -0.99 -20.08 -15.26
N LYS A 4 -1.48 -20.47 -16.44
CA LYS A 4 -0.89 -20.03 -17.73
C LYS A 4 -1.17 -18.54 -17.95
N LEU A 5 -2.41 -18.10 -17.69
CA LEU A 5 -2.79 -16.69 -17.77
C LEU A 5 -1.91 -15.81 -16.86
N LEU A 6 -1.75 -16.20 -15.58
CA LEU A 6 -0.92 -15.47 -14.62
C LEU A 6 0.53 -15.35 -15.10
N LYS A 7 1.11 -16.43 -15.62
CA LYS A 7 2.48 -16.42 -16.14
C LYS A 7 2.65 -15.45 -17.32
N HIS A 8 1.67 -15.41 -18.23
CA HIS A 8 1.71 -14.51 -19.39
C HIS A 8 1.50 -13.04 -18.97
N GLU A 9 0.54 -12.76 -18.10
CA GLU A 9 0.33 -11.41 -17.56
C GLU A 9 1.57 -10.91 -16.84
N TRP A 10 2.14 -11.73 -15.95
CA TRP A 10 3.31 -11.35 -15.16
C TRP A 10 4.49 -10.95 -16.06
N LYS A 11 4.80 -11.76 -17.06
CA LYS A 11 5.86 -11.49 -18.05
C LYS A 11 5.63 -10.19 -18.82
N ALA A 12 4.39 -9.83 -19.05
CA ALA A 12 4.07 -8.64 -19.80
C ALA A 12 4.06 -7.38 -18.91
N VAL A 13 3.84 -7.51 -17.60
CA VAL A 13 3.66 -6.41 -16.63
C VAL A 13 4.94 -5.98 -15.93
N TRP A 14 5.83 -6.92 -15.59
CA TRP A 14 6.86 -6.69 -14.56
C TRP A 14 7.82 -5.51 -14.79
N LYS A 15 8.12 -5.15 -16.04
CA LYS A 15 9.19 -4.18 -16.35
C LYS A 15 8.93 -2.79 -15.76
N VAL A 16 7.70 -2.28 -15.88
CA VAL A 16 7.37 -0.91 -15.48
C VAL A 16 7.37 -0.76 -13.96
N PRO A 17 6.66 -1.61 -13.18
CA PRO A 17 6.70 -1.51 -11.72
C PRO A 17 8.10 -1.72 -11.14
N VAL A 18 8.90 -2.66 -11.69
CA VAL A 18 10.29 -2.87 -11.24
C VAL A 18 11.15 -1.65 -11.48
N LEU A 19 11.01 -0.99 -12.64
CA LEU A 19 11.76 0.23 -12.93
C LEU A 19 11.42 1.34 -11.93
N LEU A 20 10.14 1.54 -11.62
CA LEU A 20 9.71 2.55 -10.64
C LEU A 20 10.25 2.25 -9.24
N ILE A 21 10.20 0.99 -8.82
CA ILE A 21 10.78 0.54 -7.54
C ILE A 21 12.30 0.76 -7.52
N ALA A 22 13.00 0.46 -8.60
CA ALA A 22 14.44 0.66 -8.68
C ALA A 22 14.81 2.15 -8.54
N VAL A 23 14.09 3.05 -9.22
CA VAL A 23 14.28 4.50 -9.08
C VAL A 23 14.01 4.96 -7.63
N LEU A 24 12.96 4.44 -6.99
CA LEU A 24 12.67 4.72 -5.59
C LEU A 24 13.83 4.30 -4.67
N MET A 25 14.38 3.09 -4.85
CA MET A 25 15.51 2.62 -4.04
C MET A 25 16.77 3.48 -4.24
N ILE A 26 17.07 3.90 -5.47
CA ILE A 26 18.19 4.79 -5.76
C ILE A 26 18.01 6.13 -5.06
N THR A 27 16.82 6.74 -5.17
CA THR A 27 16.54 8.03 -4.52
C THR A 27 16.58 7.94 -2.99
N ALA A 28 16.18 6.81 -2.40
CA ALA A 28 16.31 6.58 -0.95
C ALA A 28 17.76 6.54 -0.49
N VAL A 29 18.63 5.84 -1.23
CA VAL A 29 20.07 5.80 -0.94
C VAL A 29 20.69 7.18 -1.09
N LEU A 30 20.40 7.89 -2.18
CA LEU A 30 20.93 9.24 -2.41
C LEU A 30 20.49 10.22 -1.32
N ALA A 31 19.22 10.18 -0.91
CA ALA A 31 18.71 11.00 0.17
C ALA A 31 19.36 10.67 1.51
N GLY A 32 19.56 9.38 1.83
CA GLY A 32 20.26 8.96 3.05
C GLY A 32 21.72 9.40 3.07
N LEU A 33 22.43 9.30 1.93
CA LEU A 33 23.83 9.70 1.81
C LEU A 33 24.07 11.20 2.04
N THR A 34 23.04 12.05 1.91
CA THR A 34 23.18 13.48 2.20
C THR A 34 23.63 13.74 3.64
N PHE A 35 23.27 12.88 4.59
CA PHE A 35 23.70 12.98 5.98
C PHE A 35 25.18 12.63 6.21
N ALA A 36 25.81 11.93 5.28
CA ALA A 36 27.24 11.62 5.36
C ALA A 36 28.11 12.74 4.78
N LEU A 37 27.52 13.68 4.04
CA LEU A 37 28.22 14.81 3.45
C LEU A 37 28.28 15.97 4.47
N PRO A 38 29.34 16.82 4.44
CA PRO A 38 29.47 18.00 5.31
C PRO A 38 28.52 19.15 4.89
N VAL A 39 27.35 18.80 4.36
CA VAL A 39 26.36 19.71 3.80
C VAL A 39 25.56 20.40 4.92
N TRP A 40 25.42 19.75 6.07
CA TRP A 40 24.62 20.23 7.20
C TRP A 40 25.38 21.19 8.12
N ASP A 41 26.71 21.12 8.15
CA ASP A 41 27.58 21.98 8.98
C ASP A 41 28.08 23.22 8.23
N SER A 42 27.66 23.39 6.97
CA SER A 42 28.13 24.47 6.11
C SER A 42 27.47 25.81 6.46
N GLU A 43 28.27 26.85 6.67
CA GLU A 43 27.80 28.25 6.85
C GLU A 43 27.06 28.79 5.62
N TRP A 44 27.35 28.24 4.43
CA TRP A 44 26.66 28.60 3.20
C TRP A 44 25.29 27.94 3.15
N VAL A 45 24.23 28.74 3.29
CA VAL A 45 22.81 28.30 3.30
C VAL A 45 22.43 27.44 2.08
N GLY A 46 23.10 27.63 0.94
CA GLY A 46 22.83 26.85 -0.28
C GLY A 46 23.13 25.35 -0.16
N LEU A 47 24.11 24.96 0.65
CA LEU A 47 24.44 23.54 0.85
C LEU A 47 23.33 22.82 1.64
N PRO A 48 22.96 23.21 2.88
CA PRO A 48 21.87 22.58 3.63
C PRO A 48 20.56 22.51 2.83
N LEU A 49 20.25 23.58 2.07
CA LEU A 49 19.07 23.63 1.21
C LEU A 49 19.11 22.55 0.11
N SER A 50 20.27 22.29 -0.49
CA SER A 50 20.41 21.20 -1.46
C SER A 50 20.17 19.81 -0.85
N GLY A 51 20.60 19.58 0.40
CA GLY A 51 20.32 18.35 1.14
C GLY A 51 18.82 18.16 1.41
N MET A 52 18.14 19.23 1.83
CA MET A 52 16.68 19.22 2.01
C MET A 52 15.94 18.94 0.69
N MET A 53 16.41 19.49 -0.44
CA MET A 53 15.81 19.23 -1.75
C MET A 53 15.91 17.76 -2.17
N LEU A 54 17.01 17.08 -1.84
CA LEU A 54 17.15 15.64 -2.10
C LEU A 54 16.21 14.78 -1.24
N ILE A 55 16.01 15.16 0.03
CA ILE A 55 15.03 14.49 0.90
C ILE A 55 13.60 14.70 0.38
N LEU A 56 13.27 15.93 -0.05
CA LEU A 56 11.99 16.22 -0.70
C LEU A 56 11.82 15.42 -2.00
N MET A 57 12.87 15.29 -2.81
CA MET A 57 12.85 14.47 -4.02
C MET A 57 12.55 13.01 -3.70
N PHE A 58 13.13 12.45 -2.63
CA PHE A 58 12.80 11.09 -2.16
C PHE A 58 11.32 10.98 -1.73
N TYR A 59 10.79 11.97 -1.01
CA TYR A 59 9.38 12.02 -0.65
C TYR A 59 8.46 12.02 -1.88
N PHE A 60 8.77 12.85 -2.89
CA PHE A 60 8.03 12.84 -4.16
C PHE A 60 8.21 11.54 -4.93
N ALA A 61 9.39 10.89 -4.87
CA ALA A 61 9.63 9.60 -5.51
C ALA A 61 8.77 8.48 -4.90
N MET A 62 8.53 8.49 -3.59
CA MET A 62 7.59 7.56 -2.94
C MET A 62 6.17 7.71 -3.51
N ILE A 63 5.67 8.95 -3.55
CA ILE A 63 4.33 9.25 -4.09
C ILE A 63 4.25 8.86 -5.57
N ALA A 64 5.25 9.27 -6.36
CA ALA A 64 5.31 8.99 -7.79
C ALA A 64 5.37 7.49 -8.10
N THR A 65 6.02 6.69 -7.25
CA THR A 65 6.09 5.23 -7.42
C THR A 65 4.73 4.59 -7.17
N VAL A 66 4.06 4.93 -6.06
CA VAL A 66 2.74 4.37 -5.74
C VAL A 66 1.70 4.79 -6.77
N LEU A 67 1.64 6.09 -7.10
CA LEU A 67 0.72 6.60 -8.12
C LEU A 67 1.05 6.05 -9.51
N GLY A 68 2.33 6.02 -9.88
CA GLY A 68 2.79 5.53 -11.18
C GLY A 68 2.43 4.07 -11.42
N ILE A 69 2.62 3.21 -10.41
CA ILE A 69 2.20 1.80 -10.46
C ILE A 69 0.68 1.70 -10.58
N THR A 70 -0.06 2.45 -9.76
CA THR A 70 -1.53 2.45 -9.76
C THR A 70 -2.10 2.89 -11.11
N ILE A 71 -1.60 3.99 -11.68
CA ILE A 71 -2.01 4.53 -12.98
C ILE A 71 -1.63 3.57 -14.10
N TYR A 72 -0.42 3.00 -14.07
CA TYR A 72 0.00 2.00 -15.05
C TYR A 72 -0.95 0.82 -15.10
N PHE A 73 -1.33 0.27 -13.94
CA PHE A 73 -2.30 -0.81 -13.86
C PHE A 73 -3.70 -0.39 -14.28
N ALA A 74 -4.15 0.82 -13.96
CA ALA A 74 -5.43 1.35 -14.40
C ALA A 74 -5.55 1.42 -15.92
N VAL A 75 -4.56 2.06 -16.57
CA VAL A 75 -4.53 2.20 -18.03
C VAL A 75 -4.44 0.84 -18.70
N ARG A 76 -3.59 -0.04 -18.17
CA ARG A 76 -3.41 -1.38 -18.72
C ARG A 76 -4.66 -2.25 -18.56
N TYR A 77 -5.32 -2.18 -17.41
CA TYR A 77 -6.57 -2.90 -17.18
C TYR A 77 -7.66 -2.42 -18.13
N TYR A 78 -7.80 -1.09 -18.28
CA TYR A 78 -8.72 -0.47 -19.22
C TYR A 78 -8.48 -0.96 -20.67
N LYS A 79 -7.23 -0.87 -21.15
CA LYS A 79 -6.87 -1.33 -22.51
C LYS A 79 -7.17 -2.82 -22.70
N ASN A 80 -6.70 -3.68 -21.80
CA ASN A 80 -6.86 -5.13 -21.94
C ASN A 80 -8.31 -5.63 -21.83
N MET A 81 -9.24 -4.87 -21.22
CA MET A 81 -10.62 -5.34 -20.99
C MET A 81 -11.66 -4.65 -21.87
N PHE A 82 -11.45 -3.37 -22.23
CA PHE A 82 -12.51 -2.50 -22.76
C PHE A 82 -12.13 -1.78 -24.07
N THR A 83 -10.98 -2.11 -24.66
CA THR A 83 -10.59 -1.59 -25.99
C THR A 83 -10.52 -2.73 -27.01
N ASP A 84 -9.96 -2.50 -28.19
CA ASP A 84 -9.80 -3.52 -29.24
C ASP A 84 -9.04 -4.76 -28.75
N GLU A 85 -8.06 -4.57 -27.85
CA GLU A 85 -7.35 -5.67 -27.17
C GLU A 85 -8.29 -6.52 -26.27
N GLY A 86 -9.36 -5.90 -25.78
CA GLY A 86 -10.42 -6.53 -24.99
C GLY A 86 -11.20 -7.57 -25.79
N TYR A 87 -11.46 -7.34 -27.08
CA TYR A 87 -12.15 -8.32 -27.92
C TYR A 87 -11.38 -9.64 -28.01
N LEU A 88 -10.06 -9.58 -28.22
CA LEU A 88 -9.18 -10.75 -28.18
C LEU A 88 -9.16 -11.41 -26.81
N THR A 89 -9.27 -10.61 -25.74
CA THR A 89 -9.22 -11.11 -24.37
C THR A 89 -10.50 -11.85 -23.97
N HIS A 90 -11.66 -11.41 -24.45
CA HIS A 90 -12.95 -12.06 -24.19
C HIS A 90 -13.25 -13.25 -25.10
N THR A 91 -12.55 -13.39 -26.23
CA THR A 91 -12.68 -14.53 -27.15
C THR A 91 -11.79 -15.73 -26.76
N LEU A 92 -10.92 -15.59 -25.77
CA LEU A 92 -10.15 -16.70 -25.22
C LEU A 92 -11.10 -17.76 -24.63
N PRO A 93 -10.79 -19.07 -24.74
CA PRO A 93 -11.63 -20.16 -24.20
C PRO A 93 -11.49 -20.29 -22.67
N VAL A 94 -11.73 -19.20 -21.95
CA VAL A 94 -11.60 -19.06 -20.50
C VAL A 94 -12.75 -18.21 -19.98
N THR A 95 -13.27 -18.58 -18.81
CA THR A 95 -14.42 -17.87 -18.22
C THR A 95 -14.05 -16.44 -17.81
N ALA A 96 -15.01 -15.51 -17.90
CA ALA A 96 -14.85 -14.12 -17.43
C ALA A 96 -14.37 -14.03 -15.97
N ARG A 97 -14.78 -14.99 -15.11
CA ARG A 97 -14.28 -15.16 -13.73
C ARG A 97 -12.77 -15.37 -13.68
N GLN A 98 -12.27 -16.33 -14.46
CA GLN A 98 -10.84 -16.65 -14.49
C GLN A 98 -10.02 -15.49 -15.03
N LEU A 99 -10.57 -14.72 -15.97
CA LEU A 99 -9.95 -13.54 -16.53
C LEU A 99 -9.86 -12.40 -15.51
N LEU A 100 -10.97 -12.10 -14.83
CA LEU A 100 -11.03 -11.11 -13.75
C LEU A 100 -10.09 -11.49 -12.60
N LEU A 101 -10.11 -12.75 -12.14
CA LEU A 101 -9.23 -13.24 -11.08
C LEU A 101 -7.76 -13.12 -11.45
N ASN A 102 -7.40 -13.43 -12.70
CA ASN A 102 -6.04 -13.29 -13.19
C ASN A 102 -5.53 -11.84 -13.09
N LYS A 103 -6.34 -10.85 -13.53
CA LYS A 103 -5.99 -9.43 -13.39
C LYS A 103 -5.93 -9.00 -11.93
N THR A 104 -6.91 -9.42 -11.14
CA THR A 104 -7.03 -9.13 -9.70
C THR A 104 -5.79 -9.59 -8.94
N ILE A 105 -5.41 -10.85 -9.08
CA ILE A 105 -4.26 -11.43 -8.39
C ILE A 105 -2.98 -10.71 -8.81
N THR A 106 -2.76 -10.52 -10.12
CA THR A 106 -1.56 -9.86 -10.63
C THR A 106 -1.43 -8.45 -10.08
N MET A 107 -2.49 -7.65 -10.14
CA MET A 107 -2.50 -6.27 -9.64
C MET A 107 -2.36 -6.21 -8.10
N SER A 108 -3.00 -7.12 -7.37
CA SER A 108 -2.91 -7.17 -5.89
C SER A 108 -1.49 -7.50 -5.44
N VAL A 109 -0.82 -8.46 -6.10
CA VAL A 109 0.57 -8.81 -5.80
C VAL A 109 1.51 -7.63 -6.08
N TRP A 110 1.32 -6.91 -7.18
CA TRP A 110 2.12 -5.72 -7.45
C TRP A 110 1.85 -4.56 -6.48
N ASN A 111 0.62 -4.41 -5.99
CA ASN A 111 0.31 -3.47 -4.92
C ASN A 111 1.03 -3.86 -3.61
N LEU A 112 1.06 -5.15 -3.26
CA LEU A 112 1.85 -5.63 -2.10
C LEU A 112 3.34 -5.33 -2.29
N LEU A 113 3.90 -5.64 -3.45
CA LEU A 113 5.31 -5.36 -3.76
C LEU A 113 5.62 -3.86 -3.71
N ALA A 114 4.71 -3.00 -4.16
CA ALA A 114 4.87 -1.55 -4.06
C ALA A 114 4.89 -1.08 -2.60
N MET A 115 3.99 -1.59 -1.75
CA MET A 115 3.99 -1.26 -0.31
C MET A 115 5.27 -1.74 0.39
N ILE A 116 5.72 -2.96 0.10
CA ILE A 116 6.97 -3.51 0.62
C ILE A 116 8.16 -2.67 0.13
N ALA A 117 8.18 -2.27 -1.13
CA ALA A 117 9.24 -1.42 -1.69
C ALA A 117 9.31 -0.04 -1.02
N VAL A 118 8.17 0.59 -0.73
CA VAL A 118 8.12 1.86 0.01
C VAL A 118 8.66 1.66 1.42
N ALA A 119 8.19 0.65 2.15
CA ALA A 119 8.68 0.33 3.50
C ALA A 119 10.19 0.06 3.50
N ALA A 120 10.68 -0.73 2.54
CA ALA A 120 12.09 -1.01 2.36
C ALA A 120 12.91 0.25 2.02
N SER A 121 12.38 1.16 1.18
CA SER A 121 13.06 2.41 0.85
C SER A 121 13.20 3.33 2.07
N VAL A 122 12.16 3.42 2.90
CA VAL A 122 12.21 4.20 4.15
C VAL A 122 13.20 3.56 5.12
N PHE A 123 13.18 2.23 5.24
CA PHE A 123 14.14 1.51 6.08
C PHE A 123 15.59 1.76 5.64
N VAL A 124 15.88 1.65 4.33
CA VAL A 124 17.21 1.95 3.77
C VAL A 124 17.62 3.39 4.04
N PHE A 125 16.74 4.35 3.80
CA PHE A 125 16.99 5.76 4.11
C PHE A 125 17.37 5.97 5.58
N LEU A 126 16.58 5.41 6.51
CA LEU A 126 16.82 5.52 7.95
C LEU A 126 18.14 4.88 8.35
N VAL A 127 18.44 3.67 7.87
CA VAL A 127 19.70 2.98 8.18
C VAL A 127 20.90 3.81 7.73
N ILE A 128 20.88 4.36 6.52
CA ILE A 128 21.98 5.19 6.01
C ILE A 128 22.10 6.49 6.82
N MET A 129 20.97 7.14 7.14
CA MET A 129 20.95 8.34 7.98
C MET A 129 21.54 8.06 9.37
N PHE A 130 21.12 6.98 10.03
CA PHE A 130 21.66 6.61 11.35
C PHE A 130 23.15 6.28 11.29
N LEU A 131 23.60 5.54 10.27
CA LEU A 131 25.02 5.24 10.08
C LEU A 131 25.86 6.50 9.81
N ALA A 132 25.30 7.47 9.09
CA ALA A 132 26.00 8.71 8.78
C ALA A 132 26.15 9.62 10.01
N LEU A 133 25.16 9.63 10.90
CA LEU A 133 25.15 10.41 12.14
C LEU A 133 25.84 9.70 13.31
N ALA A 134 26.12 8.40 13.18
CA ALA A 134 26.75 7.61 14.22
C ALA A 134 28.20 8.06 14.51
N PRO A 135 28.64 8.04 15.77
CA PRO A 135 30.03 8.27 16.12
C PRO A 135 30.97 7.30 15.39
N LYS A 136 32.06 7.81 14.79
CA LYS A 136 33.03 7.02 14.00
C LYS A 136 33.92 6.10 14.83
N ASP A 137 33.74 6.07 16.14
CA ASP A 137 34.59 5.35 17.10
C ASP A 137 34.26 3.84 17.21
N GLY A 138 33.34 3.35 16.38
CA GLY A 138 32.92 1.94 16.37
C GLY A 138 32.01 1.54 17.55
N SER A 139 31.65 2.49 18.43
CA SER A 139 30.67 2.31 19.51
C SER A 139 29.30 1.91 18.95
N PHE A 140 28.87 2.52 17.85
CA PHE A 140 27.56 2.22 17.24
C PHE A 140 27.37 0.75 16.86
N ALA A 141 28.42 0.08 16.36
CA ALA A 141 28.33 -1.35 16.04
C ALA A 141 28.20 -2.20 17.31
N ARG A 142 28.81 -1.78 18.42
CA ARG A 142 28.66 -2.45 19.73
C ARG A 142 27.27 -2.20 20.30
N ASP A 143 26.80 -0.95 20.25
CA ASP A 143 25.48 -0.54 20.74
C ASP A 143 24.34 -1.22 19.95
N LEU A 144 24.48 -1.37 18.63
CA LEU A 144 23.53 -2.14 17.82
C LEU A 144 23.50 -3.62 18.22
N VAL A 145 24.67 -4.23 18.41
CA VAL A 145 24.75 -5.64 18.84
C VAL A 145 24.14 -5.82 20.23
N GLU A 146 24.34 -4.86 21.12
CA GLU A 146 23.75 -4.86 22.46
C GLU A 146 22.23 -4.64 22.42
N ALA A 147 21.75 -3.70 21.60
CA ALA A 147 20.32 -3.48 21.38
C ALA A 147 19.61 -4.72 20.80
N VAL A 148 20.26 -5.43 19.87
CA VAL A 148 19.72 -6.68 19.31
C VAL A 148 19.69 -7.80 20.36
N LYS A 149 20.66 -7.84 21.28
CA LYS A 149 20.67 -8.82 22.38
C LYS A 149 19.59 -8.54 23.43
N LEU A 150 19.30 -7.27 23.69
CA LEU A 150 18.23 -6.85 24.61
C LEU A 150 16.84 -6.89 23.99
N TRP A 151 16.74 -7.07 22.66
CA TRP A 151 15.48 -7.12 21.93
C TRP A 151 14.46 -8.15 22.46
N PRO A 152 14.85 -9.40 22.79
CA PRO A 152 13.90 -10.39 23.32
C PRO A 152 13.36 -10.02 24.70
N GLU A 153 14.17 -9.38 25.54
CA GLU A 153 13.75 -8.90 26.85
C GLU A 153 12.85 -7.66 26.72
N ALA A 154 13.16 -6.78 25.77
CA ALA A 154 12.33 -5.63 25.43
C ALA A 154 10.94 -6.07 24.92
N LEU A 155 10.85 -7.09 24.07
CA LEU A 155 9.58 -7.63 23.57
C LEU A 155 8.72 -8.27 24.68
N ASN A 156 9.34 -8.81 25.73
CA ASN A 156 8.63 -9.38 26.88
C ASN A 156 8.37 -8.36 27.99
N SER A 157 8.75 -7.09 27.79
CA SER A 157 8.48 -6.04 28.75
C SER A 157 6.98 -5.74 28.84
N PRO A 158 6.47 -5.26 29.99
CA PRO A 158 5.10 -4.80 30.11
C PRO A 158 4.72 -3.73 29.07
N TYR A 159 5.70 -3.01 28.51
CA TYR A 159 5.53 -2.00 27.47
C TYR A 159 5.27 -2.57 26.06
N MET A 160 5.48 -3.87 25.86
CA MET A 160 5.28 -4.55 24.57
C MET A 160 4.16 -5.60 24.64
N ASP A 161 3.39 -5.62 25.72
CA ASP A 161 2.23 -6.49 25.85
C ASP A 161 1.21 -6.22 24.73
N GLY A 162 0.78 -7.30 24.06
CA GLY A 162 -0.10 -7.24 22.89
C GLY A 162 0.58 -6.89 21.55
N PHE A 163 1.90 -6.66 21.50
CA PHE A 163 2.62 -6.30 20.27
C PHE A 163 2.49 -7.36 19.16
N GLU A 164 2.56 -8.65 19.51
CA GLU A 164 2.43 -9.74 18.52
C GLU A 164 1.06 -9.72 17.81
N SER A 165 -0.01 -9.52 18.58
CA SER A 165 -1.37 -9.43 18.05
C SER A 165 -1.55 -8.19 17.18
N PHE A 166 -0.94 -7.07 17.57
CA PHE A 166 -0.89 -5.86 16.76
C PHE A 166 -0.16 -6.10 15.44
N CYS A 167 1.01 -6.74 15.44
CA CYS A 167 1.76 -7.07 14.23
C CYS A 167 0.95 -7.97 13.30
N PHE A 168 0.28 -8.98 13.83
CA PHE A 168 -0.58 -9.86 13.04
C PHE A 168 -1.77 -9.09 12.45
N GLY A 169 -2.43 -8.23 13.23
CA GLY A 169 -3.51 -7.36 12.76
C GLY A 169 -3.05 -6.41 11.65
N ALA A 170 -1.92 -5.74 11.83
CA ALA A 170 -1.34 -4.84 10.85
C ALA A 170 -0.98 -5.57 9.54
N LEU A 171 -0.34 -6.75 9.64
CA LEU A 171 -0.03 -7.59 8.48
C LEU A 171 -1.30 -8.01 7.73
N PHE A 172 -2.33 -8.41 8.47
CA PHE A 172 -3.62 -8.77 7.90
C PHE A 172 -4.26 -7.59 7.16
N THR A 173 -4.24 -6.38 7.74
CA THR A 173 -4.72 -5.16 7.08
C THR A 173 -3.95 -4.85 5.80
N VAL A 174 -2.62 -5.04 5.77
CA VAL A 174 -1.81 -4.84 4.56
C VAL A 174 -2.22 -5.82 3.45
N LEU A 175 -2.40 -7.10 3.79
CA LEU A 175 -2.81 -8.14 2.82
C LEU A 175 -4.20 -7.87 2.24
N VAL A 176 -5.17 -7.56 3.11
CA VAL A 176 -6.53 -7.23 2.67
C VAL A 176 -6.54 -5.91 1.88
N GLY A 177 -5.84 -4.89 2.36
CA GLY A 177 -5.77 -3.57 1.74
C GLY A 177 -5.25 -3.64 0.30
N ALA A 178 -4.26 -4.50 0.02
CA ALA A 178 -3.78 -4.70 -1.34
C ALA A 178 -4.87 -5.22 -2.29
N PHE A 179 -5.64 -6.22 -1.85
CA PHE A 179 -6.76 -6.77 -2.62
C PHE A 179 -7.88 -5.74 -2.79
N SER A 180 -8.31 -5.11 -1.71
CA SER A 180 -9.44 -4.17 -1.72
C SER A 180 -9.13 -2.92 -2.54
N ASN A 181 -7.91 -2.40 -2.49
CA ASN A 181 -7.49 -1.27 -3.33
C ASN A 181 -7.49 -1.65 -4.83
N THR A 182 -7.05 -2.87 -5.17
CA THR A 182 -7.15 -3.38 -6.54
C THR A 182 -8.62 -3.51 -6.99
N MET A 183 -9.51 -3.98 -6.12
CA MET A 183 -10.95 -4.07 -6.39
C MET A 183 -11.63 -2.71 -6.53
N MET A 184 -11.21 -1.70 -5.78
CA MET A 184 -11.64 -0.32 -6.00
C MET A 184 -11.26 0.18 -7.39
N LEU A 185 -10.03 -0.05 -7.81
CA LEU A 185 -9.56 0.37 -9.12
C LEU A 185 -10.33 -0.33 -10.25
N ILE A 186 -10.43 -1.65 -10.18
CA ILE A 186 -11.15 -2.48 -11.16
C ILE A 186 -12.64 -2.11 -11.17
N GLY A 187 -13.25 -2.00 -9.98
CA GLY A 187 -14.63 -1.59 -9.77
C GLY A 187 -14.91 -0.23 -10.41
N ALA A 188 -14.07 0.76 -10.13
CA ALA A 188 -14.21 2.11 -10.66
C ALA A 188 -14.13 2.13 -12.19
N ILE A 189 -13.17 1.41 -12.77
CA ILE A 189 -13.02 1.33 -14.23
C ILE A 189 -14.24 0.64 -14.85
N THR A 190 -14.69 -0.48 -14.27
CA THR A 190 -15.86 -1.23 -14.76
C THR A 190 -17.15 -0.42 -14.68
N LEU A 191 -17.37 0.32 -13.59
CA LEU A 191 -18.53 1.18 -13.41
C LEU A 191 -18.46 2.40 -14.34
N GLY A 192 -17.27 2.97 -14.51
CA GLY A 192 -17.03 4.09 -15.43
C GLY A 192 -17.40 3.79 -16.88
N GLN A 193 -17.25 2.54 -17.32
CA GLN A 193 -17.65 2.13 -18.67
C GLN A 193 -19.15 2.24 -18.93
N MET A 194 -19.98 2.25 -17.89
CA MET A 194 -21.42 2.43 -18.04
C MET A 194 -21.80 3.87 -18.46
N VAL A 195 -20.86 4.81 -18.39
CA VAL A 195 -21.07 6.20 -18.83
C VAL A 195 -20.83 6.32 -20.33
N ARG A 196 -21.89 6.46 -21.12
CA ARG A 196 -21.83 6.46 -22.60
C ARG A 196 -20.84 7.44 -23.22
N LYS A 197 -20.77 8.69 -22.73
CA LYS A 197 -20.02 9.77 -23.40
C LYS A 197 -18.62 10.03 -22.83
N HIS A 198 -18.41 9.81 -21.53
CA HIS A 198 -17.16 10.12 -20.84
C HIS A 198 -16.70 8.95 -19.97
N ARG A 199 -16.49 7.78 -20.57
CA ARG A 199 -16.12 6.52 -19.87
C ARG A 199 -14.94 6.69 -18.91
N ILE A 200 -13.92 7.47 -19.29
CA ILE A 200 -12.75 7.75 -18.45
C ILE A 200 -13.10 8.66 -17.26
N LEU A 201 -13.84 9.75 -17.48
CA LEU A 201 -14.26 10.64 -16.39
C LEU A 201 -15.24 9.93 -15.44
N GLY A 202 -16.09 9.07 -15.97
CA GLY A 202 -16.96 8.19 -15.19
C GLY A 202 -16.16 7.27 -14.27
N ALA A 203 -15.06 6.69 -14.76
CA ALA A 203 -14.18 5.84 -13.94
C ALA A 203 -13.48 6.63 -12.83
N VAL A 204 -12.97 7.83 -13.14
CA VAL A 204 -12.37 8.72 -12.14
C VAL A 204 -13.39 9.14 -11.09
N GLY A 205 -14.59 9.54 -11.51
CA GLY A 205 -15.69 9.89 -10.61
C GLY A 205 -16.13 8.73 -9.72
N ALA A 206 -16.22 7.51 -10.28
CA ALA A 206 -16.54 6.31 -9.53
C ALA A 206 -15.48 5.98 -8.48
N TYR A 207 -14.19 6.16 -8.80
CA TYR A 207 -13.10 5.95 -7.84
C TYR A 207 -13.21 6.89 -6.65
N PHE A 208 -13.40 8.19 -6.88
CA PHE A 208 -13.63 9.16 -5.81
C PHE A 208 -14.92 8.88 -5.03
N GLY A 209 -16.00 8.48 -5.72
CA GLY A 209 -17.25 8.08 -5.09
C GLY A 209 -17.05 6.91 -4.12
N PHE A 210 -16.33 5.86 -4.54
CA PHE A 210 -16.00 4.74 -3.67
C PHE A 210 -15.12 5.17 -2.48
N GLN A 211 -14.11 6.01 -2.72
CA GLN A 211 -13.27 6.53 -1.63
C GLN A 211 -14.10 7.30 -0.59
N ILE A 212 -15.00 8.18 -1.02
CA ILE A 212 -15.88 8.94 -0.11
C ILE A 212 -16.78 7.99 0.70
N ILE A 213 -17.42 7.02 0.03
CA ILE A 213 -18.30 6.05 0.70
C ILE A 213 -17.51 5.25 1.74
N ILE A 214 -16.35 4.71 1.37
CA ILE A 214 -15.50 3.93 2.27
C ILE A 214 -15.02 4.78 3.44
N GLN A 215 -14.65 6.04 3.20
CA GLN A 215 -14.21 6.96 4.25
C GLN A 215 -15.34 7.25 5.24
N ILE A 216 -16.56 7.51 4.75
CA ILE A 216 -17.74 7.76 5.59
C ILE A 216 -18.07 6.50 6.41
N LEU A 217 -18.15 5.33 5.77
CA LEU A 217 -18.43 4.07 6.46
C LEU A 217 -17.37 3.74 7.52
N SER A 218 -16.09 3.90 7.18
CA SER A 218 -14.99 3.67 8.11
C SER A 218 -15.05 4.64 9.30
N SER A 219 -15.33 5.92 9.04
CA SER A 219 -15.45 6.93 10.10
C SER A 219 -16.67 6.70 10.99
N ALA A 220 -17.81 6.33 10.41
CA ALA A 220 -19.04 6.02 11.12
C ALA A 220 -18.93 4.79 12.03
N VAL A 221 -18.07 3.83 11.66
CA VAL A 221 -17.76 2.66 12.50
C VAL A 221 -16.69 3.00 13.55
N PHE A 222 -15.67 3.76 13.17
CA PHE A 222 -14.53 4.08 14.03
C PHE A 222 -14.87 4.99 15.20
N ILE A 223 -15.61 6.08 14.96
CA ILE A 223 -15.90 7.09 15.99
C ILE A 223 -16.66 6.49 17.19
N PRO A 224 -17.77 5.76 17.01
CA PRO A 224 -18.49 5.16 18.14
C PRO A 224 -17.69 4.07 18.85
N LEU A 225 -16.83 3.35 18.11
CA LEU A 225 -15.95 2.34 18.69
C LEU A 225 -14.95 2.99 19.64
N MET A 226 -14.29 4.07 19.21
CA MET A 226 -13.33 4.79 20.04
C MET A 226 -13.98 5.38 21.30
N ILE A 227 -15.22 5.86 21.19
CA ILE A 227 -16.00 6.35 22.35
C ILE A 227 -16.32 5.19 23.31
N LYS A 228 -16.85 4.07 22.82
CA LYS A 228 -17.14 2.88 23.65
C LYS A 228 -15.89 2.31 24.32
N MET A 229 -14.78 2.35 23.60
CA MET A 229 -13.48 1.97 24.11
C MET A 229 -13.09 2.90 25.26
N ALA A 230 -13.08 4.22 25.04
CA ALA A 230 -12.79 5.21 26.07
C ALA A 230 -13.66 5.11 27.33
N ASP A 231 -14.95 4.76 27.19
CA ASP A 231 -15.91 4.63 28.30
C ASP A 231 -15.87 3.27 29.01
N SER A 232 -15.20 2.25 28.45
CA SER A 232 -15.20 0.89 29.00
C SER A 232 -14.30 0.75 30.25
N SER A 233 -14.71 -0.09 31.21
CA SER A 233 -13.85 -0.51 32.34
C SER A 233 -12.54 -1.19 31.92
N TYR A 234 -12.48 -1.63 30.65
CA TYR A 234 -11.28 -2.11 29.99
C TYR A 234 -10.26 -0.97 29.79
N TYR A 235 -10.70 0.27 29.50
CA TYR A 235 -9.82 1.44 29.40
C TYR A 235 -9.28 1.93 30.74
N GLN A 236 -10.04 1.80 31.84
CA GLN A 236 -9.51 2.10 33.17
C GLN A 236 -8.39 1.14 33.59
N ASN A 237 -8.44 -0.13 33.16
CA ASN A 237 -7.30 -1.06 33.28
C ASN A 237 -6.17 -0.73 32.29
N ILE A 238 -6.47 -0.17 31.11
CA ILE A 238 -5.43 0.25 30.14
C ILE A 238 -4.61 1.45 30.64
N TYR A 239 -5.11 2.29 31.55
CA TYR A 239 -4.24 3.27 32.22
C TYR A 239 -3.21 2.62 33.15
N GLU A 240 -3.42 1.36 33.56
CA GLU A 240 -2.41 0.54 34.24
C GLU A 240 -1.49 -0.21 33.24
N LEU A 241 -1.99 -0.55 32.04
CA LEU A 241 -1.16 -1.07 30.94
C LEU A 241 -0.43 0.08 30.23
N GLN A 242 0.89 0.13 30.38
CA GLN A 242 1.74 1.15 29.76
C GLN A 242 1.86 1.02 28.21
N THR A 243 0.85 0.48 27.50
CA THR A 243 0.91 0.12 26.05
C THR A 243 -0.34 0.49 25.24
N PRO A 244 -0.16 0.94 23.98
CA PRO A 244 -1.28 1.25 23.07
C PRO A 244 -1.80 0.04 22.27
N PHE A 245 -1.05 -1.08 22.23
CA PHE A 245 -1.31 -2.19 21.30
C PHE A 245 -2.66 -2.91 21.50
N PRO A 246 -3.14 -3.16 22.74
CA PRO A 246 -4.43 -3.83 22.94
C PRO A 246 -5.63 -3.02 22.44
N VAL A 247 -5.50 -1.69 22.35
CA VAL A 247 -6.51 -0.80 21.77
C VAL A 247 -6.42 -0.78 20.24
N LEU A 248 -5.20 -0.71 19.70
CA LEU A 248 -4.98 -0.62 18.26
C LEU A 248 -5.29 -1.93 17.53
N THR A 249 -5.01 -3.07 18.14
CA THR A 249 -5.21 -4.40 17.52
C THR A 249 -6.63 -4.64 16.99
N PRO A 250 -7.72 -4.53 17.80
CA PRO A 250 -9.08 -4.72 17.30
C PRO A 250 -9.45 -3.72 16.21
N PHE A 251 -8.89 -2.51 16.23
CA PHE A 251 -9.08 -1.53 15.16
C PHE A 251 -8.52 -2.02 13.81
N TYR A 252 -7.29 -2.55 13.77
CA TYR A 252 -6.72 -3.10 12.54
C TYR A 252 -7.55 -4.26 11.98
N PHE A 253 -8.02 -5.18 12.83
CA PHE A 253 -8.89 -6.28 12.40
C PHE A 253 -10.22 -5.79 11.84
N MET A 254 -10.83 -4.79 12.47
CA MET A 254 -12.09 -4.24 12.00
C MET A 254 -11.94 -3.54 10.65
N VAL A 255 -10.90 -2.71 10.47
CA VAL A 255 -10.60 -2.06 9.20
C VAL A 255 -10.30 -3.10 8.11
N ALA A 256 -9.55 -4.14 8.44
CA ALA A 256 -9.32 -5.26 7.53
C ALA A 256 -10.64 -5.97 7.17
N GLY A 257 -11.51 -6.27 8.14
CA GLY A 257 -12.82 -6.86 7.87
C GLY A 257 -13.70 -6.00 6.95
N ALA A 258 -13.81 -4.71 7.24
CA ALA A 258 -14.61 -3.77 6.45
C ALA A 258 -14.08 -3.64 5.02
N SER A 259 -12.76 -3.48 4.86
CA SER A 259 -12.13 -3.39 3.55
C SER A 259 -12.28 -4.69 2.74
N LEU A 260 -12.21 -5.86 3.39
CA LEU A 260 -12.44 -7.15 2.75
C LEU A 260 -13.86 -7.27 2.22
N VAL A 261 -14.87 -6.90 3.02
CA VAL A 261 -16.29 -6.90 2.62
C VAL A 261 -16.50 -6.00 1.40
N VAL A 262 -15.94 -4.79 1.41
CA VAL A 262 -16.00 -3.87 0.27
C VAL A 262 -15.32 -4.45 -0.96
N GLY A 263 -14.13 -5.03 -0.80
CA GLY A 263 -13.39 -5.66 -1.90
C GLY A 263 -14.16 -6.81 -2.54
N ILE A 264 -14.78 -7.67 -1.73
CA ILE A 264 -15.63 -8.77 -2.22
C ILE A 264 -16.89 -8.24 -2.91
N GLY A 265 -17.55 -7.23 -2.35
CA GLY A 265 -18.72 -6.60 -2.97
C GLY A 265 -18.40 -6.02 -4.34
N LEU A 266 -17.28 -5.31 -4.45
CA LEU A 266 -16.79 -4.75 -5.72
C LEU A 266 -16.40 -5.85 -6.72
N TYR A 267 -15.80 -6.95 -6.26
CA TYR A 267 -15.50 -8.09 -7.13
C TYR A 267 -16.77 -8.66 -7.79
N PHE A 268 -17.82 -8.93 -6.99
CA PHE A 268 -19.08 -9.45 -7.52
C PHE A 268 -19.80 -8.44 -8.41
N MET A 269 -19.75 -7.15 -8.06
CA MET A 269 -20.27 -6.08 -8.92
C MET A 269 -19.55 -6.07 -10.28
N SER A 270 -18.22 -6.07 -10.30
CA SER A 270 -17.44 -6.08 -11.54
C SER A 270 -17.68 -7.34 -12.36
N GLU A 271 -17.77 -8.51 -11.72
CA GLU A 271 -18.07 -9.76 -12.41
C GLU A 271 -19.46 -9.74 -13.07
N TYR A 272 -20.47 -9.24 -12.35
CA TYR A 272 -21.83 -9.12 -12.87
C TYR A 272 -21.90 -8.19 -14.08
N LEU A 273 -21.25 -7.01 -13.99
CA LEU A 273 -21.22 -6.02 -15.06
C LEU A 273 -20.50 -6.53 -16.31
N ILE A 274 -19.35 -7.19 -16.15
CA ILE A 274 -18.59 -7.78 -17.27
C ILE A 274 -19.38 -8.88 -17.96
N ARG A 275 -20.18 -9.67 -17.23
CA ARG A 275 -20.96 -10.76 -17.82
C ARG A 275 -22.21 -10.30 -18.56
N HIS A 276 -22.90 -9.26 -18.07
CA HIS A 276 -24.26 -8.94 -18.53
C HIS A 276 -24.37 -7.60 -19.26
N LYS A 277 -23.40 -6.70 -19.12
CA LYS A 277 -23.48 -5.32 -19.63
C LYS A 277 -22.24 -4.86 -20.40
N LEU A 278 -21.42 -5.79 -20.85
CA LEU A 278 -20.22 -5.47 -21.62
C LEU A 278 -20.61 -5.17 -23.08
N GLU A 279 -20.93 -3.90 -23.35
CA GLU A 279 -21.02 -3.37 -24.71
C GLU A 279 -19.60 -2.96 -25.14
N LEU A 280 -18.99 -3.72 -26.06
CA LEU A 280 -17.68 -3.39 -26.66
C LEU A 280 -17.82 -2.43 -27.86
N GLU A 281 -19.02 -1.87 -28.09
CA GLU A 281 -19.33 -0.85 -29.10
C GLU A 281 -19.49 0.56 -28.50
#